data_AF-A0A2M8F7D5-F1
#
_entry.id   AF-A0A2M8F7D5-F1
#
_cell.length_a   1.000
_cell.length_b   1.000
_cell.length_c   1.000
_cell.angle_alpha   90.00
_cell.angle_beta   90.00
_cell.angle_gamma   90.00
#
_symmetry.space_group_name_H-M   'P 1'
#
loop_
_entity.id
_entity.type
_entity.pdbx_description
1 polymer ?
#
loop_
_entity_poly.entity_id
_entity_poly.type
_entity_poly.pdbx_seq_one_letter_code
_entity_poly.pdbx_strand_id
1 'polypeptide(L)'
;MKKSSKNRLVLIDILRGSALVGMVVFHALFILDFYGIQNFDLFSGGWDVFGTIIRLTFLGLAGVSVGLSYERHNSRARIVKHGEVVLLAGLAITLATRLSVPGWFVRFGILHLIGVSILILSVVGRRPRTAFIMGIAVLIMTPVVASIRGSGIVGYSLGMAQSEAISSLDYFPLFPWFGFIALGMWLGHYLMRYLSTTPTTAPLPVRPLIFMGRHALMIYMTHVPLIIAAFIVLGILPLGSVIFTPENQPNGPTEEVPRELTISASNLSIPWEVAPLSNGELLVTERTGSLVKIDPTSQKRITIEGVHHSGEGGLLGLALHPNFENNHRIYLYLTTLTSEGTRNRVESYLFDGKNLSEQLTIIEGIPGSRFHDGGRIAFGPDGLLYITTGDAQNSANAQEINSLAGKILRLTDTGEVPTDNPFNNAVYSYGHRNPQGLAWDSTGRLWATEHGRSGVSSGFDELNKIEKGGNYGWPTIEGGAEAQGLITPAAHSGATTTWAPADALYYKGSIFFTGLRGESLYEAVINEAEGSVTEIKTHLVGQFGRLRGLALNQDETSLFITTSNTDGRGVAADQDDRLIKLPLAAIEGAIGK
;
A
#
# COMPACT_ATOMS: atom_id res chain seq x y z
N MET A 1 -11.98 -49.74 38.78
CA MET A 1 -12.58 -48.73 37.88
C MET A 1 -11.58 -48.37 36.78
N LYS A 2 -11.83 -48.81 35.54
CA LYS A 2 -10.97 -48.54 34.38
C LYS A 2 -10.93 -47.03 34.09
N LYS A 3 -9.73 -46.44 34.09
CA LYS A 3 -9.44 -45.10 33.56
C LYS A 3 -10.00 -44.99 32.13
N SER A 4 -11.06 -44.21 31.95
CA SER A 4 -11.55 -43.82 30.62
C SER A 4 -10.45 -43.05 29.91
N SER A 5 -9.76 -43.74 29.02
CA SER A 5 -8.83 -43.13 28.09
C SER A 5 -9.62 -42.50 26.93
N LYS A 6 -9.24 -41.28 26.54
CA LYS A 6 -9.22 -40.84 25.13
C LYS A 6 -10.54 -40.48 24.41
N ASN A 7 -11.35 -39.56 24.93
CA ASN A 7 -12.25 -38.82 24.02
C ASN A 7 -11.61 -37.48 23.62
N ARG A 8 -10.83 -37.51 22.54
CA ARG A 8 -10.43 -36.29 21.80
C ARG A 8 -11.71 -35.67 21.27
N LEU A 9 -11.91 -34.38 21.50
CA LEU A 9 -13.17 -33.71 21.15
C LEU A 9 -13.25 -33.59 19.64
N VAL A 10 -14.03 -34.47 19.03
CA VAL A 10 -14.24 -34.54 17.58
C VAL A 10 -14.65 -33.19 17.01
N LEU A 11 -15.49 -32.45 17.75
CA LEU A 11 -15.93 -31.10 17.38
C LEU A 11 -14.76 -30.12 17.18
N ILE A 12 -13.71 -30.18 18.00
CA ILE A 12 -12.52 -29.32 17.86
C ILE A 12 -11.77 -29.67 16.57
N ASP A 13 -11.61 -30.97 16.29
CA ASP A 13 -10.97 -31.41 15.04
C ASP A 13 -11.83 -30.99 13.82
N ILE A 14 -13.16 -31.05 13.89
CA ILE A 14 -14.07 -30.58 12.82
C ILE A 14 -13.92 -29.08 12.61
N LEU A 15 -14.06 -28.26 13.66
CA LEU A 15 -13.98 -26.80 13.56
C LEU A 15 -12.62 -26.35 13.01
N ARG A 16 -11.54 -26.99 13.46
CA ARG A 16 -10.20 -26.72 12.92
C ARG A 16 -10.08 -27.15 11.46
N GLY A 17 -10.65 -28.30 11.09
CA GLY A 17 -10.72 -28.76 9.70
C GLY A 17 -11.47 -27.78 8.80
N SER A 18 -12.61 -27.26 9.25
CA SER A 18 -13.39 -26.26 8.50
C SER A 18 -12.63 -24.96 8.32
N ALA A 19 -12.00 -24.44 9.39
CA ALA A 19 -11.17 -23.24 9.30
C ALA A 19 -9.99 -23.43 8.33
N LEU A 20 -9.43 -24.64 8.28
CA LEU A 20 -8.34 -24.99 7.37
C LEU A 20 -8.79 -25.02 5.90
N VAL A 21 -9.98 -25.56 5.61
CA VAL A 21 -10.58 -25.47 4.26
C VAL A 21 -10.76 -24.00 3.87
N GLY A 22 -11.34 -23.19 4.76
CA GLY A 22 -11.52 -21.77 4.50
C GLY A 22 -10.20 -21.03 4.25
N MET A 23 -9.16 -21.31 5.03
CA MET A 23 -7.82 -20.76 4.84
C MET A 23 -7.21 -21.16 3.49
N VAL A 24 -7.34 -22.43 3.08
CA VAL A 24 -6.84 -22.90 1.78
C VAL A 24 -7.53 -22.18 0.63
N VAL A 25 -8.85 -22.00 0.71
CA VAL A 25 -9.61 -21.23 -0.29
C VAL A 25 -9.15 -19.77 -0.29
N PHE A 26 -9.07 -19.13 0.88
CA PHE A 26 -8.64 -17.74 0.99
C PHE A 26 -7.24 -17.54 0.39
N HIS A 27 -6.28 -18.42 0.69
CA HIS A 27 -4.94 -18.32 0.12
C HIS A 27 -4.89 -18.65 -1.37
N ALA A 28 -5.73 -19.54 -1.89
CA ALA A 28 -5.82 -19.77 -3.32
C ALA A 28 -6.28 -18.52 -4.06
N LEU A 29 -7.32 -17.84 -3.55
CA LEU A 29 -7.77 -16.56 -4.09
C LEU A 29 -6.71 -15.47 -3.93
N PHE A 30 -6.05 -15.42 -2.77
CA PHE A 30 -4.98 -14.47 -2.53
C PHE A 30 -3.82 -14.68 -3.50
N ILE A 31 -3.46 -15.92 -3.82
CA ILE A 31 -2.42 -16.20 -4.81
C ILE A 31 -2.86 -15.69 -6.19
N LEU A 32 -4.11 -15.90 -6.62
CA LEU A 32 -4.61 -15.37 -7.89
C LEU A 32 -4.57 -13.84 -7.95
N ASP A 33 -4.99 -13.17 -6.88
CA ASP A 33 -4.95 -11.70 -6.73
C ASP A 33 -3.51 -11.18 -6.69
N PHE A 34 -2.66 -11.83 -5.89
CA PHE A 34 -1.25 -11.54 -5.75
C PHE A 34 -0.52 -11.63 -7.10
N TYR A 35 -0.78 -12.67 -7.91
CA TYR A 35 -0.22 -12.82 -9.25
C TYR A 35 -0.90 -11.98 -10.34
N GLY A 36 -1.94 -11.21 -10.01
CA GLY A 36 -2.66 -10.36 -10.95
C GLY A 36 -3.54 -11.12 -11.95
N ILE A 37 -3.89 -12.38 -11.65
CA ILE A 37 -4.73 -13.22 -12.51
C ILE A 37 -6.20 -12.78 -12.41
N GLN A 38 -6.67 -12.49 -11.20
CA GLN A 38 -8.03 -12.00 -10.94
C GLN A 38 -8.08 -11.26 -9.60
N ASN A 39 -8.71 -10.08 -9.58
CA ASN A 39 -8.88 -9.29 -8.37
C ASN A 39 -10.16 -9.73 -7.62
N PHE A 40 -9.99 -10.14 -6.35
CA PHE A 40 -11.09 -10.60 -5.49
C PHE A 40 -11.41 -9.66 -4.34
N ASP A 41 -10.66 -8.55 -4.18
CA ASP A 41 -10.79 -7.60 -3.08
C ASP A 41 -10.87 -8.28 -1.69
N LEU A 42 -9.91 -9.15 -1.41
CA LEU A 42 -9.96 -10.09 -0.26
C LEU A 42 -9.89 -9.42 1.11
N PHE A 43 -9.59 -8.13 1.15
CA PHE A 43 -9.43 -7.34 2.36
C PHE A 43 -10.54 -6.30 2.54
N SER A 44 -11.64 -6.44 1.80
CA SER A 44 -12.86 -5.65 1.99
C SER A 44 -14.10 -6.56 2.07
N GLY A 45 -15.22 -5.96 2.49
CA GLY A 45 -16.54 -6.58 2.44
C GLY A 45 -16.62 -7.97 3.08
N GLY A 46 -17.26 -8.91 2.37
CA GLY A 46 -17.48 -10.27 2.85
C GLY A 46 -16.20 -11.09 3.01
N TRP A 47 -15.16 -10.81 2.22
CA TRP A 47 -13.90 -11.55 2.27
C TRP A 47 -13.06 -11.23 3.49
N ASP A 48 -13.03 -9.96 3.92
CA ASP A 48 -12.33 -9.60 5.17
C ASP A 48 -13.01 -10.22 6.39
N VAL A 49 -14.36 -10.22 6.42
CA VAL A 49 -15.13 -10.90 7.46
C VAL A 49 -14.82 -12.41 7.46
N PHE A 50 -14.79 -13.03 6.29
CA PHE A 50 -14.46 -14.45 6.13
C PHE A 50 -13.04 -14.77 6.64
N GLY A 51 -12.04 -14.00 6.22
CA GLY A 51 -10.66 -14.12 6.69
C GLY A 51 -10.57 -13.94 8.22
N THR A 52 -11.28 -12.97 8.77
CA THR A 52 -11.33 -12.70 10.22
C THR A 52 -11.91 -13.87 11.01
N ILE A 53 -12.98 -14.50 10.52
CA ILE A 53 -13.57 -15.69 11.15
C ILE A 53 -12.55 -16.84 11.17
N ILE A 54 -11.82 -17.07 10.06
CA ILE A 54 -10.79 -18.11 9.98
C ILE A 54 -9.70 -17.88 11.04
N ARG A 55 -9.15 -16.65 11.08
CA ARG A 55 -8.07 -16.25 12.01
C ARG A 55 -8.50 -16.43 13.47
N LEU A 56 -9.66 -15.90 13.85
CA LEU A 56 -10.18 -16.01 15.22
C LEU A 56 -10.47 -17.46 15.61
N THR A 57 -10.93 -18.29 14.67
CA THR A 57 -11.16 -19.72 14.91
C THR A 57 -9.86 -20.44 15.23
N PHE A 58 -8.79 -20.23 14.45
CA PHE A 58 -7.49 -20.85 14.72
C PHE A 58 -6.92 -20.43 16.08
N LEU A 59 -6.91 -19.13 16.38
CA LEU A 59 -6.36 -18.58 17.62
C LEU A 59 -7.15 -19.08 18.84
N GLY A 60 -8.49 -19.04 18.78
CA GLY A 60 -9.36 -19.53 19.84
C GLY A 60 -9.17 -21.03 20.09
N LEU A 61 -9.15 -21.85 19.02
CA LEU A 61 -8.96 -23.30 19.14
C LEU A 61 -7.56 -23.70 19.61
N ALA A 62 -6.52 -22.92 19.28
CA ALA A 62 -5.18 -23.10 19.82
C ALA A 62 -5.20 -22.93 21.35
N GLY A 63 -5.82 -21.85 21.84
CA GLY A 63 -6.08 -21.62 23.26
C GLY A 63 -6.84 -22.76 23.94
N VAL A 64 -8.02 -23.13 23.39
CA VAL A 64 -8.86 -24.21 23.93
C VAL A 64 -8.07 -25.51 24.07
N SER A 65 -7.23 -25.82 23.10
CA SER A 65 -6.38 -27.02 23.11
C SER A 65 -5.37 -27.00 24.27
N VAL A 66 -4.80 -25.84 24.60
CA VAL A 66 -3.90 -25.67 25.76
C VAL A 66 -4.66 -25.91 27.07
N GLY A 67 -5.83 -25.28 27.24
CA GLY A 67 -6.65 -25.44 28.45
C GLY A 67 -7.04 -26.90 28.70
N LEU A 68 -7.49 -27.60 27.65
CA LEU A 68 -7.81 -29.03 27.70
C LEU A 68 -6.59 -29.91 28.03
N SER A 69 -5.40 -29.55 27.53
CA SER A 69 -4.17 -30.29 27.80
C SER A 69 -3.78 -30.21 29.28
N TYR A 70 -3.94 -29.05 29.91
CA TYR A 70 -3.73 -28.87 31.34
C TYR A 70 -4.66 -29.76 32.17
N GLU A 71 -5.96 -29.76 31.87
CA GLU A 71 -6.95 -30.56 32.59
C GLU A 71 -6.73 -32.07 32.42
N ARG A 72 -6.31 -32.53 31.23
CA ARG A 72 -6.16 -33.97 30.93
C ARG A 72 -4.85 -34.58 31.39
N HIS A 73 -3.76 -33.83 31.26
CA HIS A 73 -2.42 -34.37 31.39
C HIS A 73 -1.63 -33.72 32.52
N ASN A 74 -2.02 -32.51 32.97
CA ASN A 74 -1.36 -31.74 34.00
C ASN A 74 0.18 -31.67 33.83
N SER A 75 0.65 -31.66 32.58
CA SER A 75 2.08 -31.74 32.23
C SER A 75 2.50 -30.50 31.47
N ARG A 76 3.18 -29.59 32.18
CA ARG A 76 3.78 -28.38 31.58
C ARG A 76 4.77 -28.72 30.47
N ALA A 77 5.61 -29.75 30.68
CA ALA A 77 6.59 -30.21 29.69
C ALA A 77 5.96 -30.56 28.34
N ARG A 78 4.77 -31.19 28.33
CA ARG A 78 4.06 -31.52 27.08
C ARG A 78 3.58 -30.28 26.34
N ILE A 79 3.13 -29.27 27.08
CA ILE A 79 2.62 -28.01 26.52
C ILE A 79 3.79 -27.19 25.96
N VAL A 80 4.89 -27.10 26.71
CA VAL A 80 6.13 -26.45 26.26
C VAL A 80 6.63 -27.10 24.98
N LYS A 81 6.77 -28.44 24.95
CA LYS A 81 7.18 -29.18 23.75
C LYS A 81 6.28 -28.89 22.55
N HIS A 82 4.97 -28.75 22.77
CA HIS A 82 4.05 -28.40 21.69
C HIS A 82 4.27 -26.97 21.19
N GLY A 83 4.43 -26.00 22.09
CA GLY A 83 4.74 -24.61 21.75
C GLY A 83 6.06 -24.48 20.98
N GLU A 84 7.10 -25.20 21.40
CA GLU A 84 8.39 -25.27 20.70
C GLU A 84 8.24 -25.80 19.28
N VAL A 85 7.51 -26.90 19.07
CA VAL A 85 7.27 -27.47 17.74
C VAL A 85 6.55 -26.47 16.82
N VAL A 86 5.54 -25.77 17.33
CA VAL A 86 4.80 -24.77 16.54
C VAL A 86 5.66 -23.55 16.24
N LEU A 87 6.47 -23.08 17.19
CA LEU A 87 7.39 -21.97 16.98
C LEU A 87 8.48 -22.33 15.96
N LEU A 88 9.07 -23.51 16.05
CA LEU A 88 10.05 -24.01 15.08
C LEU A 88 9.45 -24.12 13.68
N ALA A 89 8.18 -24.55 13.56
CA ALA A 89 7.47 -24.54 12.28
C ALA A 89 7.29 -23.11 11.74
N GLY A 90 6.97 -22.13 12.59
CA GLY A 90 6.93 -20.72 12.21
C GLY A 90 8.29 -20.23 11.68
N LEU A 91 9.37 -20.51 12.40
CA LEU A 91 10.73 -20.15 12.00
C LEU A 91 11.16 -20.82 10.68
N ALA A 92 10.72 -22.07 10.45
CA ALA A 92 10.96 -22.74 9.17
C ALA A 92 10.25 -22.04 8.01
N ILE A 93 9.02 -21.55 8.21
CA ILE A 93 8.31 -20.73 7.21
C ILE A 93 9.03 -19.41 6.98
N THR A 94 9.50 -18.74 8.03
CA THR A 94 10.33 -17.52 7.93
C THR A 94 11.55 -17.76 7.06
N LEU A 95 12.29 -18.86 7.29
CA LEU A 95 13.45 -19.20 6.49
C LEU A 95 13.08 -19.51 5.03
N ALA A 96 12.07 -20.36 4.81
CA ALA A 96 11.64 -20.73 3.46
C ALA A 96 11.16 -19.52 2.65
N THR A 97 10.37 -18.65 3.26
CA THR A 97 9.87 -17.43 2.60
C THR A 97 10.96 -16.37 2.45
N ARG A 98 11.96 -16.31 3.34
CA ARG A 98 13.14 -15.45 3.17
C ARG A 98 13.98 -15.84 1.96
N LEU A 99 14.07 -17.14 1.69
CA LEU A 99 14.77 -17.66 0.51
C LEU A 99 13.95 -17.49 -0.76
N SER A 100 12.62 -17.61 -0.68
CA SER A 100 11.75 -17.62 -1.86
C SER A 100 11.23 -16.24 -2.26
N VAL A 101 11.00 -15.34 -1.29
CA VAL A 101 10.43 -13.98 -1.47
C VAL A 101 11.11 -12.98 -0.49
N PRO A 102 12.39 -12.62 -0.71
CA PRO A 102 13.21 -11.91 0.28
C PRO A 102 12.66 -10.55 0.75
N GLY A 103 11.87 -9.86 -0.09
CA GLY A 103 11.26 -8.57 0.27
C GLY A 103 9.99 -8.66 1.12
N TRP A 104 9.32 -9.83 1.14
CA TRP A 104 8.01 -10.02 1.78
C TRP A 104 7.97 -11.19 2.75
N PHE A 105 9.12 -11.78 3.08
CA PHE A 105 9.16 -12.98 3.92
C PHE A 105 8.40 -12.83 5.24
N VAL A 106 7.89 -13.96 5.75
CA VAL A 106 7.14 -13.97 7.01
C VAL A 106 8.11 -13.63 8.14
N ARG A 107 7.93 -12.46 8.77
CA ARG A 107 8.78 -12.02 9.89
C ARG A 107 8.22 -12.47 11.24
N PHE A 108 6.91 -12.32 11.42
CA PHE A 108 6.19 -12.76 12.62
C PHE A 108 4.72 -13.10 12.28
N GLY A 109 4.53 -14.26 11.67
CA GLY A 109 3.20 -14.78 11.29
C GLY A 109 2.45 -15.55 12.40
N ILE A 110 1.30 -16.13 12.05
CA ILE A 110 0.37 -16.75 13.02
C ILE A 110 0.99 -17.93 13.80
N LEU A 111 1.90 -18.70 13.19
CA LEU A 111 2.58 -19.81 13.89
C LEU A 111 3.58 -19.30 14.93
N HIS A 112 4.26 -18.17 14.68
CA HIS A 112 5.13 -17.53 15.67
C HIS A 112 4.30 -17.09 16.87
N LEU A 113 3.20 -16.39 16.59
CA LEU A 113 2.24 -15.97 17.60
C LEU A 113 1.75 -17.16 18.43
N ILE A 114 1.24 -18.22 17.80
CA ILE A 114 0.70 -19.38 18.51
C ILE A 114 1.80 -20.04 19.35
N GLY A 115 2.99 -20.28 18.79
CA GLY A 115 4.12 -20.88 19.49
C GLY A 115 4.54 -20.07 20.73
N VAL A 116 4.80 -18.77 20.55
CA VAL A 116 5.15 -17.85 21.64
C VAL A 116 4.04 -17.77 22.69
N SER A 117 2.78 -17.69 22.26
CA SER A 117 1.62 -17.62 23.16
C SER A 117 1.50 -18.88 24.02
N ILE A 118 1.68 -20.07 23.43
CA ILE A 118 1.67 -21.34 24.18
C ILE A 118 2.80 -21.36 25.20
N LEU A 119 4.00 -20.88 24.85
CA LEU A 119 5.13 -20.82 25.77
C LEU A 119 4.87 -19.86 26.95
N ILE A 120 4.34 -18.67 26.69
CA ILE A 120 3.93 -17.71 27.73
C ILE A 120 2.86 -18.32 28.63
N LEU A 121 1.78 -18.87 28.04
CA LEU A 121 0.69 -19.50 28.77
C LEU A 121 1.15 -20.75 29.55
N SER A 122 2.23 -21.41 29.11
CA SER A 122 2.80 -22.55 29.83
C SER A 122 3.35 -22.17 31.21
N VAL A 123 3.77 -20.90 31.36
CA VAL A 123 4.35 -20.33 32.58
C VAL A 123 3.27 -19.68 33.43
N VAL A 124 2.45 -18.82 32.80
CA VAL A 124 1.54 -17.90 33.51
C VAL A 124 0.10 -18.41 33.55
N GLY A 125 -0.28 -19.29 32.62
CA GLY A 125 -1.67 -19.65 32.33
C GLY A 125 -2.25 -20.82 33.12
N ARG A 126 -1.55 -21.43 34.10
CA ARG A 126 -2.03 -22.67 34.76
C ARG A 126 -3.40 -22.53 35.44
N ARG A 127 -3.83 -21.31 35.79
CA ARG A 127 -5.12 -21.03 36.41
C ARG A 127 -6.05 -20.36 35.38
N PRO A 128 -7.30 -20.85 35.21
CA PRO A 128 -8.22 -20.30 34.19
C PRO A 128 -8.52 -18.81 34.40
N ARG A 129 -8.60 -18.36 35.66
CA ARG A 129 -8.78 -16.93 35.98
C ARG A 129 -7.63 -16.07 35.45
N THR A 130 -6.39 -16.56 35.53
CA THR A 130 -5.22 -15.83 35.03
C THR A 130 -5.24 -15.71 33.51
N ALA A 131 -5.59 -16.78 32.79
CA ALA A 131 -5.73 -16.74 31.33
C ALA A 131 -6.82 -15.75 30.89
N PHE A 132 -7.95 -15.70 31.60
CA PHE A 132 -9.01 -14.73 31.34
C PHE A 132 -8.54 -13.29 31.56
N ILE A 133 -7.96 -12.99 32.73
CA ILE A 133 -7.47 -11.65 33.07
C ILE A 133 -6.41 -11.19 32.06
N MET A 134 -5.44 -12.04 31.72
CA MET A 134 -4.43 -11.72 30.71
C MET A 134 -5.06 -11.46 29.34
N GLY A 135 -6.05 -12.26 28.95
CA GLY A 135 -6.76 -12.11 27.68
C GLY A 135 -7.45 -10.75 27.57
N ILE A 136 -8.24 -10.39 28.59
CA ILE A 136 -8.92 -9.09 28.65
C ILE A 136 -7.92 -7.94 28.74
N ALA A 137 -6.88 -8.06 29.57
CA ALA A 137 -5.87 -7.01 29.73
C ALA A 137 -5.14 -6.71 28.42
N VAL A 138 -4.78 -7.74 27.64
CA VAL A 138 -4.11 -7.56 26.34
C VAL A 138 -5.01 -6.84 25.35
N LEU A 139 -6.29 -7.21 25.28
CA LEU A 139 -7.25 -6.53 24.40
C LEU A 139 -7.43 -5.05 24.80
N ILE A 140 -7.57 -4.75 26.10
CA ILE A 140 -7.69 -3.38 26.61
C ILE A 140 -6.42 -2.56 26.35
N MET A 141 -5.24 -3.16 26.54
CA MET A 141 -3.96 -2.48 26.35
C MET A 141 -3.55 -2.35 24.88
N THR A 142 -4.25 -2.98 23.94
CA THR A 142 -3.89 -2.96 22.52
C THR A 142 -3.76 -1.55 21.95
N PRO A 143 -4.71 -0.61 22.15
CA PRO A 143 -4.57 0.75 21.64
C PRO A 143 -3.35 1.48 22.23
N VAL A 144 -3.06 1.23 23.51
CA VAL A 144 -1.89 1.80 24.18
C VAL A 144 -0.60 1.25 23.57
N VAL A 145 -0.47 -0.07 23.44
CA VAL A 145 0.72 -0.70 22.83
C VAL A 145 0.91 -0.24 21.38
N ALA A 146 -0.17 -0.16 20.61
CA ALA A 146 -0.13 0.33 19.22
C ALA A 146 0.32 1.79 19.12
N SER A 147 0.15 2.60 20.17
CA SER A 147 0.60 4.00 20.18
C SER A 147 2.07 4.19 20.54
N ILE A 148 2.71 3.18 21.13
CA ILE A 148 4.13 3.27 21.54
C ILE A 148 5.01 3.00 20.32
N ARG A 149 5.99 3.86 20.06
CA ARG A 149 7.02 3.62 19.04
C ARG A 149 7.94 2.48 19.48
N GLY A 150 8.01 1.43 18.68
CA GLY A 150 8.92 0.30 18.87
C GLY A 150 9.78 0.09 17.64
N SER A 151 11.04 -0.30 17.84
CA SER A 151 11.97 -0.67 16.77
C SER A 151 12.36 -2.14 16.85
N GLY A 152 12.80 -2.69 15.72
CA GLY A 152 13.29 -4.06 15.60
C GLY A 152 12.23 -5.14 15.85
N ILE A 153 12.69 -6.39 15.93
CA ILE A 153 11.81 -7.56 15.98
C ILE A 153 10.92 -7.61 17.23
N VAL A 154 11.37 -7.02 18.34
CA VAL A 154 10.60 -7.01 19.60
C VAL A 154 9.40 -6.08 19.48
N GLY A 155 9.61 -4.82 19.06
CA GLY A 155 8.51 -3.88 18.83
C GLY A 155 7.53 -4.41 17.79
N TYR A 156 8.05 -4.97 16.70
CA TYR A 156 7.26 -5.59 15.64
C TYR A 156 6.40 -6.76 16.16
N SER A 157 7.01 -7.69 16.90
CA SER A 157 6.29 -8.85 17.44
C SER A 157 5.26 -8.48 18.51
N LEU A 158 5.41 -7.33 19.17
CA LEU A 158 4.45 -6.84 20.15
C LEU A 158 3.26 -6.12 19.51
N GLY A 159 3.38 -5.62 18.28
CA GLY A 159 2.35 -4.78 17.64
C GLY A 159 2.48 -3.30 17.98
N MET A 160 3.70 -2.85 18.30
CA MET A 160 4.01 -1.44 18.53
C MET A 160 4.06 -0.68 17.20
N ALA A 161 3.76 0.63 17.22
CA ALA A 161 3.95 1.49 16.05
C ALA A 161 5.41 1.39 15.59
N GLN A 162 5.62 0.91 14.37
CA GLN A 162 6.95 0.82 13.78
C GLN A 162 7.35 2.18 13.20
N SER A 163 8.61 2.56 13.36
CA SER A 163 9.21 3.70 12.66
C SER A 163 9.43 3.43 11.17
N GLU A 164 9.43 2.16 10.77
CA GLU A 164 9.63 1.68 9.40
C GLU A 164 8.42 0.84 8.97
N ALA A 165 8.06 0.92 7.68
CA ALA A 165 7.03 0.05 7.14
C ALA A 165 7.60 -1.35 6.87
N ILE A 166 7.20 -2.32 7.69
CA ILE A 166 7.70 -3.70 7.59
C ILE A 166 6.68 -4.56 6.85
N SER A 167 6.94 -4.84 5.57
CA SER A 167 6.17 -5.79 4.76
C SER A 167 6.42 -7.24 5.20
N SER A 168 5.34 -8.03 5.26
CA SER A 168 5.35 -9.46 5.59
C SER A 168 4.14 -10.13 4.95
N LEU A 169 4.33 -11.30 4.34
CA LEU A 169 3.25 -12.14 3.79
C LEU A 169 2.24 -12.56 4.87
N ASP A 170 2.70 -12.65 6.12
CA ASP A 170 1.88 -13.01 7.27
C ASP A 170 2.33 -12.20 8.50
N TYR A 171 1.41 -11.49 9.16
CA TYR A 171 1.72 -10.64 10.31
C TYR A 171 0.65 -10.75 11.40
N PHE A 172 1.06 -11.29 12.55
CA PHE A 172 0.20 -11.51 13.71
C PHE A 172 0.94 -11.15 15.01
N PRO A 173 0.98 -9.87 15.38
CA PRO A 173 1.64 -9.44 16.62
C PRO A 173 0.96 -10.00 17.88
N LEU A 174 1.64 -9.93 19.02
CA LEU A 174 1.06 -10.35 20.30
C LEU A 174 -0.17 -9.52 20.69
N PHE A 175 -0.20 -8.22 20.41
CA PHE A 175 -1.38 -7.38 20.62
C PHE A 175 -2.10 -7.14 19.29
N PRO A 176 -3.41 -7.41 19.17
CA PRO A 176 -4.34 -7.95 20.18
C PRO A 176 -4.34 -9.48 20.30
N TRP A 177 -3.66 -10.18 19.39
CA TRP A 177 -4.00 -11.57 19.04
C TRP A 177 -3.73 -12.61 20.13
N PHE A 178 -2.73 -12.38 21.00
CA PHE A 178 -2.49 -13.20 22.19
C PHE A 178 -3.73 -13.24 23.10
N GLY A 179 -4.49 -12.14 23.16
CA GLY A 179 -5.71 -12.04 23.96
C GLY A 179 -6.73 -13.12 23.62
N PHE A 180 -6.95 -13.36 22.32
CA PHE A 180 -7.87 -14.40 21.84
C PHE A 180 -7.40 -15.82 22.17
N ILE A 181 -6.09 -16.07 22.10
CA ILE A 181 -5.52 -17.38 22.51
C ILE A 181 -5.71 -17.59 24.02
N ALA A 182 -5.44 -16.58 24.85
CA ALA A 182 -5.62 -16.65 26.29
C ALA A 182 -7.08 -16.86 26.70
N LEU A 183 -8.03 -16.16 26.05
CA LEU A 183 -9.47 -16.37 26.23
C LEU A 183 -9.91 -17.76 25.76
N GLY A 184 -9.36 -18.25 24.65
CA GLY A 184 -9.55 -19.63 24.21
C GLY A 184 -9.10 -20.65 25.26
N MET A 185 -7.96 -20.41 25.91
CA MET A 185 -7.47 -21.26 27.00
C MET A 185 -8.41 -21.27 28.20
N TRP A 186 -8.89 -20.10 28.62
CA TRP A 186 -9.93 -19.99 29.66
C TRP A 186 -11.18 -20.80 29.29
N LEU A 187 -11.67 -20.66 28.05
CA LEU A 187 -12.80 -21.43 27.55
C LEU A 187 -12.51 -22.94 27.58
N GLY A 188 -11.30 -23.38 27.21
CA GLY A 188 -10.90 -24.79 27.25
C GLY A 188 -10.97 -25.41 28.65
N HIS A 189 -10.55 -24.68 29.68
CA HIS A 189 -10.70 -25.11 31.09
C HIS A 189 -12.17 -25.26 31.49
N TYR A 190 -13.04 -24.35 31.04
CA TYR A 190 -14.46 -24.39 31.32
C TYR A 190 -15.16 -25.55 30.59
N LEU A 191 -14.87 -25.71 29.29
CA LEU A 191 -15.43 -26.74 28.43
C LEU A 191 -15.15 -28.16 28.93
N MET A 192 -14.00 -28.42 29.58
CA MET A 192 -13.73 -29.75 30.13
C MET A 192 -14.74 -30.16 31.20
N ARG A 193 -15.30 -29.21 31.96
CA ARG A 193 -16.32 -29.52 32.99
C ARG A 193 -17.66 -29.99 32.39
N TYR A 194 -17.92 -29.65 31.12
CA TYR A 194 -19.18 -29.95 30.43
C TYR A 194 -19.05 -31.03 29.36
N LEU A 195 -17.86 -31.26 28.79
CA LEU A 195 -17.67 -32.12 27.61
C LEU A 195 -17.41 -33.61 27.95
N SER A 196 -17.86 -34.10 29.09
CA SER A 196 -17.73 -35.50 29.52
C SER A 196 -18.66 -36.49 28.80
N THR A 197 -19.53 -36.03 27.88
CA THR A 197 -20.61 -36.86 27.29
C THR A 197 -20.72 -36.82 25.76
N THR A 198 -19.75 -36.24 25.03
CA THR A 198 -19.85 -36.16 23.55
C THR A 198 -19.55 -37.51 22.87
N PRO A 199 -20.34 -37.90 21.84
CA PRO A 199 -20.18 -39.17 21.15
C PRO A 199 -18.82 -39.27 20.43
N THR A 200 -18.23 -40.46 20.47
CA THR A 200 -16.89 -40.76 19.95
C THR A 200 -16.84 -40.97 18.43
N THR A 201 -17.99 -41.05 17.78
CA THR A 201 -18.13 -41.39 16.37
C THR A 201 -18.81 -40.24 15.63
N ALA A 202 -18.20 -39.82 14.52
CA ALA A 202 -18.70 -38.78 13.64
C ALA A 202 -19.25 -39.42 12.35
N PRO A 203 -20.30 -38.86 11.72
CA PRO A 203 -20.82 -39.38 10.46
C PRO A 203 -19.75 -39.30 9.35
N LEU A 204 -19.83 -40.19 8.35
CA LEU A 204 -18.85 -40.31 7.25
C LEU A 204 -18.49 -38.96 6.57
N PRO A 205 -19.44 -38.04 6.27
CA PRO A 205 -19.14 -36.80 5.54
C PRO A 205 -18.16 -35.86 6.25
N VAL A 206 -18.04 -35.92 7.58
CA VAL A 206 -17.17 -35.02 8.35
C VAL A 206 -15.79 -35.62 8.66
N ARG A 207 -15.53 -36.87 8.26
CA ARG A 207 -14.23 -37.54 8.47
C ARG A 207 -13.05 -36.82 7.80
N PRO A 208 -13.17 -36.25 6.58
CA PRO A 208 -12.09 -35.46 5.98
C PRO A 208 -11.74 -34.23 6.84
N LEU A 209 -12.74 -33.50 7.35
CA LEU A 209 -12.52 -32.35 8.23
C LEU A 209 -11.81 -32.76 9.52
N ILE A 210 -12.20 -33.89 10.11
CA ILE A 210 -11.52 -34.42 11.30
C ILE A 210 -10.06 -34.76 10.98
N PHE A 211 -9.80 -35.41 9.84
CA PHE A 211 -8.44 -35.72 9.40
C PHE A 211 -7.61 -34.43 9.25
N MET A 212 -8.16 -33.43 8.58
CA MET A 212 -7.53 -32.13 8.38
C MET A 212 -7.23 -31.42 9.70
N GLY A 213 -8.20 -31.35 10.62
CA GLY A 213 -7.99 -30.75 11.94
C GLY A 213 -6.96 -31.49 12.81
N ARG A 214 -6.78 -32.80 12.60
CA ARG A 214 -5.75 -33.60 13.29
C ARG A 214 -4.34 -33.34 12.76
N HIS A 215 -4.21 -32.99 11.48
CA HIS A 215 -2.95 -32.75 10.79
C HIS A 215 -2.75 -31.27 10.43
N ALA A 216 -3.48 -30.37 11.11
CA ALA A 216 -3.55 -28.96 10.75
C ALA A 216 -2.18 -28.28 10.62
N LEU A 217 -1.20 -28.60 11.47
CA LEU A 217 0.15 -28.03 11.37
C LEU A 217 0.85 -28.41 10.06
N MET A 218 0.81 -29.69 9.66
CA MET A 218 1.45 -30.13 8.42
C MET A 218 0.78 -29.49 7.20
N ILE A 219 -0.56 -29.43 7.20
CA ILE A 219 -1.31 -28.81 6.09
C ILE A 219 -1.02 -27.31 6.06
N TYR A 220 -0.98 -26.63 7.21
CA TYR A 220 -0.60 -25.23 7.30
C TYR A 220 0.79 -24.99 6.69
N MET A 221 1.76 -25.85 6.98
CA MET A 221 3.12 -25.70 6.42
C MET A 221 3.22 -25.98 4.91
N THR A 222 2.29 -26.73 4.32
CA THR A 222 2.44 -27.26 2.95
C THR A 222 1.43 -26.71 1.95
N HIS A 223 0.30 -26.15 2.40
CA HIS A 223 -0.79 -25.79 1.49
C HIS A 223 -0.42 -24.71 0.48
N VAL A 224 0.29 -23.64 0.85
CA VAL A 224 0.69 -22.58 -0.11
C VAL A 224 1.56 -23.17 -1.24
N PRO A 225 2.66 -23.89 -0.96
CA PRO A 225 3.42 -24.57 -2.01
C PRO A 225 2.58 -25.53 -2.87
N LEU A 226 1.65 -26.27 -2.26
CA LEU A 226 0.78 -27.20 -2.99
C LEU A 226 -0.22 -26.48 -3.89
N ILE A 227 -0.77 -25.34 -3.47
CA ILE A 227 -1.66 -24.51 -4.29
C ILE A 227 -0.89 -23.96 -5.49
N ILE A 228 0.31 -23.40 -5.25
CA ILE A 228 1.16 -22.87 -6.33
C ILE A 228 1.51 -23.99 -7.33
N ALA A 229 1.94 -25.15 -6.84
CA ALA A 229 2.24 -26.30 -7.69
C ALA A 229 1.01 -26.75 -8.51
N ALA A 230 -0.17 -26.77 -7.90
CA ALA A 230 -1.41 -27.10 -8.61
C ALA A 230 -1.73 -26.06 -9.71
N PHE A 231 -1.58 -24.77 -9.43
CA PHE A 231 -1.79 -23.71 -10.42
C PHE A 231 -0.79 -23.78 -11.58
N ILE A 232 0.47 -24.16 -11.31
CA ILE A 232 1.46 -24.39 -12.37
C ILE A 232 1.06 -25.58 -13.24
N VAL A 233 0.67 -26.70 -12.64
CA VAL A 233 0.23 -27.91 -13.39
C VAL A 233 -1.02 -27.62 -14.23
N LEU A 234 -1.91 -26.76 -13.76
CA LEU A 234 -3.12 -26.35 -14.47
C LEU A 234 -2.88 -25.24 -15.51
N GLY A 235 -1.65 -24.73 -15.65
CA GLY A 235 -1.32 -23.64 -16.58
C GLY A 235 -1.84 -22.26 -16.16
N ILE A 236 -2.25 -22.11 -14.90
CA ILE A 236 -2.71 -20.82 -14.33
C ILE A 236 -1.50 -19.94 -13.96
N LEU A 237 -0.38 -20.56 -13.53
CA LEU A 237 0.88 -19.87 -13.21
C LEU A 237 2.04 -20.43 -14.04
N PRO A 238 3.03 -19.60 -14.43
CA PRO A 238 4.24 -20.07 -15.10
C PRO A 238 5.16 -20.86 -14.14
N LEU A 239 5.98 -21.76 -14.69
CA LEU A 239 6.96 -22.57 -13.93
C LEU A 239 7.96 -21.73 -13.11
N GLY A 240 8.21 -20.48 -13.51
CA GLY A 240 9.10 -19.55 -12.81
C GLY A 240 8.52 -18.89 -11.56
N SER A 241 7.23 -19.05 -11.25
CA SER A 241 6.55 -18.37 -10.13
C SER A 241 7.04 -18.79 -8.73
N VAL A 242 7.93 -19.78 -8.61
CA VAL A 242 8.32 -20.38 -7.32
C VAL A 242 9.54 -19.70 -6.69
N ILE A 243 10.39 -19.06 -7.50
CA ILE A 243 11.63 -18.41 -7.04
C ILE A 243 11.58 -16.95 -7.47
N PHE A 244 11.44 -16.05 -6.50
CA PHE A 244 11.70 -14.64 -6.75
C PHE A 244 13.20 -14.42 -6.65
N THR A 245 13.88 -14.52 -7.79
CA THR A 245 15.14 -13.81 -7.96
C THR A 245 14.82 -12.31 -7.74
N PRO A 246 15.59 -11.58 -6.94
CA PRO A 246 15.64 -10.14 -7.08
C PRO A 246 16.25 -9.88 -8.47
N GLU A 247 15.41 -9.92 -9.50
CA GLU A 247 15.87 -9.83 -10.87
C GLU A 247 16.04 -8.35 -11.23
N ASN A 248 17.31 -7.99 -11.37
CA ASN A 248 17.86 -6.88 -12.13
C ASN A 248 17.12 -5.54 -12.02
N GLN A 249 17.60 -4.74 -11.08
CA GLN A 249 17.81 -3.30 -11.30
C GLN A 249 18.26 -3.10 -12.77
N PRO A 250 17.66 -2.17 -13.54
CA PRO A 250 18.15 -1.88 -14.87
C PRO A 250 19.58 -1.35 -14.74
N ASN A 251 20.55 -2.15 -15.18
CA ASN A 251 21.92 -1.72 -15.41
C ASN A 251 21.95 -0.83 -16.67
N GLY A 252 21.34 0.35 -16.59
CA GLY A 252 21.77 1.48 -17.41
C GLY A 252 23.11 1.99 -16.85
N PRO A 253 23.96 2.64 -17.67
CA PRO A 253 25.16 3.28 -17.14
C PRO A 253 24.76 4.31 -16.08
N THR A 254 25.05 4.00 -14.81
CA THR A 254 24.93 4.94 -13.69
C THR A 254 26.05 5.97 -13.82
N GLU A 255 25.71 7.20 -14.21
CA GLU A 255 26.60 8.33 -13.99
C GLU A 255 26.49 8.77 -12.52
N GLU A 256 27.63 8.79 -11.83
CA GLU A 256 27.74 9.33 -10.48
C GLU A 256 27.46 10.83 -10.51
N VAL A 257 26.27 11.24 -10.07
CA VAL A 257 25.91 12.66 -9.93
C VAL A 257 26.81 13.34 -8.88
N PRO A 258 27.43 14.51 -9.15
CA PRO A 258 28.37 15.16 -8.25
C PRO A 258 27.79 15.72 -6.93
N ARG A 259 28.70 15.90 -5.96
CA ARG A 259 28.63 16.28 -4.52
C ARG A 259 27.84 17.55 -4.07
N GLU A 260 26.93 18.13 -4.84
CA GLU A 260 26.28 19.43 -4.49
C GLU A 260 24.77 19.37 -4.17
N LEU A 261 24.24 18.20 -3.77
CA LEU A 261 22.85 18.07 -3.33
C LEU A 261 22.68 18.52 -1.87
N THR A 262 21.58 19.21 -1.57
CA THR A 262 21.27 19.70 -0.20
C THR A 262 19.92 19.22 0.29
N ILE A 263 19.79 18.96 1.61
CA ILE A 263 18.51 18.67 2.26
C ILE A 263 17.91 19.99 2.73
N SER A 264 16.85 20.44 2.05
CA SER A 264 16.14 21.69 2.39
C SER A 264 15.17 21.51 3.56
N ALA A 265 14.63 20.32 3.76
CA ALA A 265 13.83 19.97 4.92
C ALA A 265 13.88 18.47 5.22
N SER A 266 13.62 18.11 6.47
CA SER A 266 13.57 16.72 6.95
C SER A 266 12.46 16.53 7.97
N ASN A 267 12.18 15.28 8.34
CA ASN A 267 11.07 14.87 9.22
C ASN A 267 9.69 15.32 8.71
N LEU A 268 9.50 15.29 7.39
CA LEU A 268 8.21 15.47 6.76
C LEU A 268 7.41 14.18 6.84
N SER A 269 6.08 14.30 6.89
CA SER A 269 5.14 13.18 7.01
C SER A 269 4.51 12.87 5.66
N ILE A 270 5.16 12.02 4.88
CA ILE A 270 4.72 11.64 3.52
C ILE A 270 4.46 12.89 2.65
N PRO A 271 5.49 13.73 2.41
CA PRO A 271 5.36 14.94 1.61
C PRO A 271 4.97 14.61 0.16
N TRP A 272 3.83 15.12 -0.28
CA TRP A 272 3.16 14.71 -1.50
C TRP A 272 3.43 15.65 -2.68
N GLU A 273 3.19 16.94 -2.49
CA GLU A 273 3.44 18.01 -3.45
C GLU A 273 4.46 19.01 -2.89
N VAL A 274 5.23 19.66 -3.76
CA VAL A 274 6.05 20.83 -3.41
C VAL A 274 5.78 21.99 -4.37
N ALA A 275 5.51 23.18 -3.84
CA ALA A 275 5.27 24.40 -4.59
C ALA A 275 6.18 25.55 -4.09
N PRO A 276 7.21 25.92 -4.86
CA PRO A 276 8.08 27.04 -4.52
C PRO A 276 7.39 28.40 -4.68
N LEU A 277 7.59 29.30 -3.72
CA LEU A 277 7.08 30.68 -3.74
C LEU A 277 8.16 31.67 -4.24
N SER A 278 7.72 32.84 -4.71
CA SER A 278 8.61 33.90 -5.24
C SER A 278 9.60 34.44 -4.19
N ASN A 279 9.23 34.38 -2.92
CA ASN A 279 10.06 34.82 -1.78
C ASN A 279 11.11 33.77 -1.34
N GLY A 280 11.18 32.62 -2.01
CA GLY A 280 12.08 31.51 -1.68
C GLY A 280 11.58 30.56 -0.58
N GLU A 281 10.40 30.81 -0.02
CA GLU A 281 9.70 29.83 0.82
C GLU A 281 9.10 28.71 -0.04
N LEU A 282 8.79 27.57 0.58
CA LEU A 282 8.21 26.41 -0.08
C LEU A 282 6.92 26.03 0.63
N LEU A 283 5.89 25.67 -0.14
CA LEU A 283 4.70 24.99 0.38
C LEU A 283 4.80 23.51 0.05
N VAL A 284 4.51 22.66 1.03
CA VAL A 284 4.53 21.20 0.87
C VAL A 284 3.26 20.62 1.47
N THR A 285 2.57 19.75 0.76
CA THR A 285 1.47 18.98 1.34
C THR A 285 2.01 17.72 2.00
N GLU A 286 1.55 17.41 3.21
CA GLU A 286 1.80 16.13 3.88
C GLU A 286 0.54 15.29 3.79
N ARG A 287 0.65 14.04 3.29
CA ARG A 287 -0.51 13.14 3.08
C ARG A 287 -1.37 12.96 4.32
N THR A 288 -0.78 13.13 5.50
CA THR A 288 -1.46 13.09 6.81
C THR A 288 -2.40 14.27 7.08
N GLY A 289 -2.51 15.27 6.19
CA GLY A 289 -3.48 16.35 6.27
C GLY A 289 -2.92 17.70 6.72
N SER A 290 -1.65 17.99 6.43
CA SER A 290 -1.03 19.28 6.77
C SER A 290 -0.44 19.96 5.54
N LEU A 291 -0.70 21.25 5.38
CA LEU A 291 0.07 22.13 4.51
C LEU A 291 1.25 22.68 5.33
N VAL A 292 2.47 22.44 4.86
CA VAL A 292 3.71 22.84 5.52
C VAL A 292 4.31 24.01 4.77
N LYS A 293 4.52 25.11 5.45
CA LYS A 293 5.36 26.20 4.97
C LYS A 293 6.79 26.00 5.46
N ILE A 294 7.73 25.98 4.54
CA ILE A 294 9.14 25.75 4.81
C ILE A 294 9.92 27.00 4.42
N ASP A 295 10.70 27.51 5.37
CA ASP A 295 11.72 28.54 5.15
C ASP A 295 13.09 28.00 5.59
N PRO A 296 14.22 28.70 5.35
CA PRO A 296 15.56 28.21 5.69
C PRO A 296 15.77 27.83 7.17
N THR A 297 14.91 28.30 8.07
CA THR A 297 15.04 28.15 9.52
C THR A 297 13.86 27.46 10.19
N SER A 298 12.73 27.33 9.51
CA SER A 298 11.48 26.89 10.13
C SER A 298 10.61 26.03 9.20
N GLN A 299 9.85 25.14 9.83
CA GLN A 299 8.78 24.37 9.19
C GLN A 299 7.50 24.58 9.99
N LYS A 300 6.52 25.25 9.41
CA LYS A 300 5.22 25.51 10.06
C LYS A 300 4.11 24.70 9.39
N ARG A 301 3.39 23.91 10.17
CA ARG A 301 2.25 23.11 9.70
C ARG A 301 0.93 23.84 9.92
N ILE A 302 0.06 23.75 8.91
CA ILE A 302 -1.33 24.19 8.93
C ILE A 302 -2.18 22.95 8.65
N THR A 303 -2.94 22.51 9.65
CA THR A 303 -3.84 21.35 9.49
C THR A 303 -4.98 21.72 8.55
N ILE A 304 -5.26 20.86 7.57
CA ILE A 304 -6.39 21.00 6.66
C ILE A 304 -7.53 20.14 7.20
N GLU A 305 -8.67 20.76 7.47
CA GLU A 305 -9.84 20.06 8.00
C GLU A 305 -10.49 19.16 6.94
N GLY A 306 -11.13 18.08 7.38
CA GLY A 306 -11.84 17.16 6.49
C GLY A 306 -10.98 16.12 5.77
N VAL A 307 -9.65 16.19 5.91
CA VAL A 307 -8.74 15.19 5.32
C VAL A 307 -8.91 13.82 6.00
N HIS A 308 -9.16 12.81 5.19
CA HIS A 308 -9.20 11.41 5.57
C HIS A 308 -7.95 10.70 5.03
N HIS A 309 -6.98 10.47 5.92
CA HIS A 309 -5.76 9.74 5.60
C HIS A 309 -6.00 8.22 5.70
N SER A 310 -6.01 7.53 4.56
CA SER A 310 -6.17 6.09 4.49
C SER A 310 -5.55 5.53 3.21
N GLY A 311 -4.70 4.52 3.35
CA GLY A 311 -4.00 3.94 2.19
C GLY A 311 -3.20 5.00 1.43
N GLU A 312 -3.57 5.22 0.16
CA GLU A 312 -2.98 6.23 -0.73
C GLU A 312 -3.64 7.61 -0.64
N GLY A 313 -4.83 7.69 -0.06
CA GLY A 313 -5.59 8.92 0.13
C GLY A 313 -5.11 9.78 1.30
N GLY A 314 -5.40 11.08 1.22
CA GLY A 314 -5.01 12.08 2.20
C GLY A 314 -5.04 13.49 1.62
N LEU A 315 -4.13 14.37 2.06
CA LEU A 315 -3.87 15.65 1.38
C LEU A 315 -2.81 15.43 0.29
N LEU A 316 -3.20 15.60 -0.97
CA LEU A 316 -2.42 15.17 -2.14
C LEU A 316 -1.85 16.39 -2.87
N GLY A 317 -2.30 16.65 -4.11
CA GLY A 317 -1.78 17.73 -4.94
C GLY A 317 -2.04 19.12 -4.37
N LEU A 318 -1.15 20.04 -4.73
CA LEU A 318 -1.21 21.47 -4.44
C LEU A 318 -0.85 22.22 -5.72
N ALA A 319 -1.66 23.21 -6.08
CA ALA A 319 -1.33 24.13 -7.17
C ALA A 319 -1.44 25.58 -6.68
N LEU A 320 -0.48 26.41 -7.09
CA LEU A 320 -0.60 27.87 -6.97
C LEU A 320 -1.42 28.37 -8.17
N HIS A 321 -2.29 29.35 -7.93
CA HIS A 321 -2.94 30.05 -9.03
C HIS A 321 -1.89 30.69 -9.96
N PRO A 322 -2.08 30.76 -11.29
CA PRO A 322 -1.11 31.42 -12.19
C PRO A 322 -0.82 32.89 -11.84
N ASN A 323 -1.78 33.54 -11.18
CA ASN A 323 -1.70 34.91 -10.64
C ASN A 323 -1.49 34.96 -9.11
N PHE A 324 -0.84 33.94 -8.53
CA PHE A 324 -0.68 33.80 -7.07
C PHE A 324 -0.05 35.02 -6.40
N GLU A 325 0.89 35.70 -7.06
CA GLU A 325 1.54 36.90 -6.52
C GLU A 325 0.55 38.05 -6.22
N ASN A 326 -0.59 38.07 -6.91
CA ASN A 326 -1.60 39.12 -6.74
C ASN A 326 -2.85 38.65 -5.99
N ASN A 327 -3.26 37.39 -6.17
CA ASN A 327 -4.50 36.87 -5.59
C ASN A 327 -4.29 35.88 -4.44
N HIS A 328 -3.06 35.42 -4.21
CA HIS A 328 -2.66 34.49 -3.16
C HIS A 328 -3.53 33.22 -3.07
N ARG A 329 -4.10 32.77 -4.20
CA ARG A 329 -4.95 31.58 -4.22
C ARG A 329 -4.14 30.30 -4.42
N ILE A 330 -4.38 29.33 -3.55
CA ILE A 330 -3.88 27.97 -3.68
C ILE A 330 -5.03 27.00 -3.87
N TYR A 331 -4.73 25.82 -4.40
CA TYR A 331 -5.66 24.74 -4.66
C TYR A 331 -5.12 23.49 -4.01
N LEU A 332 -5.98 22.72 -3.34
CA LEU A 332 -5.62 21.51 -2.62
C LEU A 332 -6.53 20.36 -3.05
N TYR A 333 -5.93 19.23 -3.41
CA TYR A 333 -6.64 17.97 -3.60
C TYR A 333 -6.65 17.20 -2.29
N LEU A 334 -7.82 16.72 -1.88
CA LEU A 334 -7.96 15.98 -0.63
C LEU A 334 -8.97 14.84 -0.68
N THR A 335 -8.58 13.74 -0.06
CA THR A 335 -9.44 12.59 0.25
C THR A 335 -10.23 12.87 1.52
N THR A 336 -11.52 12.54 1.51
CA THR A 336 -12.50 12.76 2.58
C THR A 336 -13.30 11.48 2.83
N LEU A 337 -13.92 11.38 4.01
CA LEU A 337 -14.87 10.34 4.34
C LEU A 337 -16.28 10.94 4.39
N THR A 338 -17.16 10.51 3.50
CA THR A 338 -18.56 10.97 3.42
C THR A 338 -19.52 9.84 3.77
N SER A 339 -20.82 10.14 3.80
CA SER A 339 -21.88 9.13 3.95
C SER A 339 -21.89 8.08 2.83
N GLU A 340 -21.31 8.39 1.67
CA GLU A 340 -21.23 7.49 0.52
C GLU A 340 -19.90 6.73 0.43
N GLY A 341 -19.07 6.83 1.47
CA GLY A 341 -17.73 6.24 1.53
C GLY A 341 -16.62 7.25 1.26
N THR A 342 -15.45 6.75 0.86
CA THR A 342 -14.31 7.59 0.54
C THR A 342 -14.57 8.36 -0.77
N ARG A 343 -14.31 9.67 -0.72
CA ARG A 343 -14.44 10.59 -1.86
C ARG A 343 -13.26 11.54 -1.88
N ASN A 344 -12.91 12.00 -3.06
CA ASN A 344 -11.93 13.06 -3.26
C ASN A 344 -12.62 14.35 -3.68
N ARG A 345 -11.97 15.48 -3.41
CA ARG A 345 -12.42 16.81 -3.85
C ARG A 345 -11.23 17.76 -4.00
N VAL A 346 -11.46 18.86 -4.70
CA VAL A 346 -10.50 19.97 -4.82
C VAL A 346 -11.11 21.22 -4.22
N GLU A 347 -10.33 21.89 -3.37
CA GLU A 347 -10.72 23.11 -2.69
C GLU A 347 -9.68 24.21 -2.95
N SER A 348 -10.13 25.44 -3.17
CA SER A 348 -9.29 26.63 -3.25
C SER A 348 -9.34 27.41 -1.95
N TYR A 349 -8.23 28.05 -1.59
CA TYR A 349 -8.10 28.90 -0.42
C TYR A 349 -7.30 30.16 -0.75
N LEU A 350 -7.61 31.26 -0.07
CA LEU A 350 -6.71 32.40 0.06
C LEU A 350 -5.64 32.08 1.10
N PHE A 351 -4.37 32.26 0.76
CA PHE A 351 -3.23 32.02 1.65
C PHE A 351 -2.49 33.32 2.00
N ASP A 352 -2.60 33.77 3.24
CA ASP A 352 -1.99 35.04 3.70
C ASP A 352 -0.50 34.91 4.11
N GLY A 353 0.14 33.78 3.79
CA GLY A 353 1.49 33.42 4.24
C GLY A 353 1.54 32.72 5.60
N LYS A 354 0.41 32.65 6.33
CA LYS A 354 0.33 32.08 7.68
C LYS A 354 -0.88 31.17 7.89
N ASN A 355 -2.03 31.50 7.29
CA ASN A 355 -3.35 30.89 7.47
C ASN A 355 -4.05 30.74 6.12
N LEU A 356 -5.11 29.94 6.11
CA LEU A 356 -6.01 29.77 4.97
C LEU A 356 -7.37 30.37 5.29
N SER A 357 -7.97 31.04 4.31
CA SER A 357 -9.32 31.61 4.39
C SER A 357 -10.03 31.49 3.03
N GLU A 358 -11.28 31.96 2.95
CA GLU A 358 -12.06 32.02 1.70
C GLU A 358 -12.09 30.69 0.93
N GLN A 359 -12.41 29.61 1.65
CA GLN A 359 -12.54 28.28 1.06
C GLN A 359 -13.61 28.29 -0.05
N LEU A 360 -13.25 27.74 -1.20
CA LEU A 360 -14.13 27.52 -2.34
C LEU A 360 -13.99 26.07 -2.81
N THR A 361 -15.10 25.33 -2.87
CA THR A 361 -15.11 23.99 -3.46
C THR A 361 -15.07 24.12 -4.97
N ILE A 362 -14.04 23.55 -5.61
CA ILE A 362 -13.85 23.58 -7.07
C ILE A 362 -14.57 22.40 -7.72
N ILE A 363 -14.43 21.22 -7.13
CA ILE A 363 -15.13 20.00 -7.54
C ILE A 363 -15.15 19.03 -6.36
N GLU A 364 -16.24 18.29 -6.21
CA GLU A 364 -16.41 17.29 -5.15
C GLU A 364 -17.05 16.01 -5.69
N GLY A 365 -17.18 14.99 -4.83
CA GLY A 365 -17.82 13.73 -5.19
C GLY A 365 -17.00 12.86 -6.14
N ILE A 366 -15.71 13.16 -6.34
CA ILE A 366 -14.80 12.29 -7.09
C ILE A 366 -14.71 10.96 -6.32
N PRO A 367 -14.93 9.79 -6.95
CA PRO A 367 -14.78 8.53 -6.25
C PRO A 367 -13.36 8.38 -5.69
N GLY A 368 -13.25 7.91 -4.45
CA GLY A 368 -11.99 7.61 -3.79
C GLY A 368 -12.03 6.23 -3.13
N SER A 369 -10.87 5.68 -2.83
CA SER A 369 -10.74 4.38 -2.19
C SER A 369 -9.51 4.33 -1.29
N ARG A 370 -9.10 3.13 -0.88
CA ARG A 370 -7.82 2.93 -0.20
C ARG A 370 -6.63 3.07 -1.17
N PHE A 371 -6.85 2.79 -2.44
CA PHE A 371 -5.85 2.88 -3.50
C PHE A 371 -6.45 3.55 -4.74
N HIS A 372 -5.59 4.12 -5.59
CA HIS A 372 -5.96 4.74 -6.87
C HIS A 372 -6.83 5.99 -6.75
N ASP A 373 -6.38 6.95 -5.95
CA ASP A 373 -7.04 8.26 -5.81
C ASP A 373 -6.55 9.28 -6.87
N GLY A 374 -5.49 8.99 -7.63
CA GLY A 374 -4.83 9.98 -8.48
C GLY A 374 -4.23 11.09 -7.63
N GLY A 375 -4.69 12.34 -7.84
CA GLY A 375 -4.51 13.42 -6.87
C GLY A 375 -3.59 14.56 -7.29
N ARG A 376 -2.94 14.47 -8.46
CA ARG A 376 -2.15 15.58 -9.03
C ARG A 376 -3.06 16.66 -9.57
N ILE A 377 -2.73 17.91 -9.27
CA ILE A 377 -3.39 19.08 -9.83
C ILE A 377 -2.35 20.08 -10.31
N ALA A 378 -2.60 20.73 -11.45
CA ALA A 378 -1.72 21.76 -11.99
C ALA A 378 -2.50 22.67 -12.95
N PHE A 379 -2.09 23.93 -13.03
CA PHE A 379 -2.61 24.83 -14.06
C PHE A 379 -1.84 24.64 -15.37
N GLY A 380 -2.59 24.46 -16.45
CA GLY A 380 -2.03 24.42 -17.80
C GLY A 380 -1.68 25.81 -18.34
N PRO A 381 -0.98 25.88 -19.49
CA PRO A 381 -0.64 27.14 -20.15
C PRO A 381 -1.88 27.90 -20.67
N ASP A 382 -3.02 27.23 -20.74
CA ASP A 382 -4.33 27.82 -21.05
C ASP A 382 -5.00 28.48 -19.83
N GLY A 383 -4.35 28.46 -18.65
CA GLY A 383 -4.84 29.05 -17.41
C GLY A 383 -5.93 28.22 -16.72
N LEU A 384 -6.16 26.97 -17.14
CA LEU A 384 -7.18 26.10 -16.57
C LEU A 384 -6.55 25.05 -15.64
N LEU A 385 -7.32 24.60 -14.66
CA LEU A 385 -6.89 23.62 -13.67
C LEU A 385 -7.13 22.20 -14.20
N TYR A 386 -6.06 21.42 -14.30
CA TYR A 386 -6.11 20.00 -14.66
C TYR A 386 -5.99 19.14 -13.39
N ILE A 387 -6.81 18.09 -13.30
CA ILE A 387 -6.93 17.26 -12.10
C ILE A 387 -6.89 15.78 -12.50
N THR A 388 -5.93 15.04 -11.97
CA THR A 388 -5.86 13.57 -12.16
C THR A 388 -6.71 12.84 -11.13
N THR A 389 -7.43 11.81 -11.56
CA THR A 389 -8.23 10.95 -10.68
C THR A 389 -7.98 9.49 -11.05
N GLY A 390 -7.75 8.64 -10.05
CA GLY A 390 -7.66 7.20 -10.28
C GLY A 390 -9.03 6.52 -10.37
N ASP A 391 -9.04 5.25 -10.74
CA ASP A 391 -10.25 4.45 -10.92
C ASP A 391 -10.95 4.06 -9.61
N ALA A 392 -10.38 4.44 -8.46
CA ALA A 392 -10.85 4.10 -7.12
C ALA A 392 -11.06 2.58 -6.92
N GLN A 393 -10.22 1.76 -7.56
CA GLN A 393 -10.28 0.29 -7.61
C GLN A 393 -11.53 -0.28 -8.31
N ASN A 394 -12.27 0.55 -9.03
CA ASN A 394 -13.34 0.12 -9.92
C ASN A 394 -12.99 0.54 -11.35
N SER A 395 -12.25 -0.33 -12.04
CA SER A 395 -11.71 -0.07 -13.37
C SER A 395 -12.78 0.21 -14.43
N ALA A 396 -14.00 -0.30 -14.28
CA ALA A 396 -15.10 0.00 -15.20
C ALA A 396 -15.40 1.51 -15.26
N ASN A 397 -15.22 2.24 -14.17
CA ASN A 397 -15.45 3.69 -14.12
C ASN A 397 -14.52 4.46 -15.06
N ALA A 398 -13.31 3.95 -15.35
CA ALA A 398 -12.34 4.63 -16.20
C ALA A 398 -12.90 4.87 -17.61
N GLN A 399 -13.72 3.95 -18.13
CA GLN A 399 -14.37 4.03 -19.44
C GLN A 399 -15.68 4.85 -19.43
N GLU A 400 -16.28 5.07 -18.26
CA GLU A 400 -17.52 5.83 -18.13
C GLU A 400 -17.26 7.35 -18.12
N ILE A 401 -17.58 8.04 -19.21
CA ILE A 401 -17.33 9.49 -19.37
C ILE A 401 -18.14 10.39 -18.43
N ASN A 402 -19.20 9.86 -17.81
CA ASN A 402 -19.99 10.57 -16.80
C ASN A 402 -19.49 10.31 -15.37
N SER A 403 -18.51 9.42 -15.19
CA SER A 403 -17.81 9.22 -13.92
C SER A 403 -16.61 10.15 -13.81
N LEU A 404 -16.30 10.58 -12.59
CA LEU A 404 -15.09 11.35 -12.30
C LEU A 404 -13.88 10.48 -11.96
N ALA A 405 -14.01 9.14 -11.92
CA ALA A 405 -12.91 8.23 -11.61
C ALA A 405 -12.19 7.74 -12.88
N GLY A 406 -10.87 7.62 -12.81
CA GLY A 406 -10.01 7.19 -13.91
C GLY A 406 -9.97 8.22 -15.05
N LYS A 407 -9.76 9.49 -14.70
CA LYS A 407 -9.85 10.65 -15.60
C LYS A 407 -8.66 11.61 -15.44
N ILE A 408 -8.46 12.42 -16.47
CA ILE A 408 -7.91 13.77 -16.29
C ILE A 408 -9.08 14.73 -16.50
N LEU A 409 -9.32 15.60 -15.53
CA LEU A 409 -10.36 16.62 -15.56
C LEU A 409 -9.75 17.97 -15.91
N ARG A 410 -10.55 18.91 -16.44
CA ARG A 410 -10.16 20.29 -16.77
C ARG A 410 -11.28 21.25 -16.41
N LEU A 411 -10.98 22.23 -15.54
CA LEU A 411 -11.92 23.20 -14.98
C LEU A 411 -11.32 24.61 -14.98
N THR A 412 -12.15 25.63 -14.84
CA THR A 412 -11.68 26.98 -14.49
C THR A 412 -11.10 27.02 -13.07
N ASP A 413 -10.44 28.12 -12.74
CA ASP A 413 -9.95 28.45 -11.40
C ASP A 413 -11.08 28.58 -10.34
N THR A 414 -12.34 28.70 -10.79
CA THR A 414 -13.56 28.74 -9.97
C THR A 414 -14.37 27.44 -10.01
N GLY A 415 -13.94 26.42 -10.77
CA GLY A 415 -14.63 25.12 -10.87
C GLY A 415 -15.71 25.02 -11.95
N GLU A 416 -15.80 26.01 -12.83
CA GLU A 416 -16.71 25.94 -13.99
C GLU A 416 -16.13 25.03 -15.08
N VAL A 417 -17.01 24.36 -15.83
CA VAL A 417 -16.62 23.53 -16.98
C VAL A 417 -16.38 24.42 -18.20
N PRO A 418 -15.16 24.42 -18.79
CA PRO A 418 -14.89 25.15 -20.02
C PRO A 418 -15.82 24.69 -21.15
N THR A 419 -16.34 25.64 -21.93
CA THR A 419 -17.28 25.36 -23.03
C THR A 419 -16.67 24.53 -24.15
N ASP A 420 -15.34 24.50 -24.23
CA ASP A 420 -14.62 23.69 -25.21
C ASP A 420 -14.29 22.28 -24.70
N ASN A 421 -14.63 21.89 -23.46
CA ASN A 421 -14.37 20.51 -22.99
C ASN A 421 -15.05 19.45 -23.89
N PRO A 422 -14.40 18.30 -24.12
CA PRO A 422 -14.81 17.34 -25.15
C PRO A 422 -16.18 16.68 -24.92
N PHE A 423 -16.65 16.64 -23.67
CA PHE A 423 -17.88 15.94 -23.28
C PHE A 423 -18.93 16.83 -22.60
N ASN A 424 -18.76 18.16 -22.66
CA ASN A 424 -19.60 19.14 -21.93
C ASN A 424 -19.67 18.87 -20.42
N ASN A 425 -18.64 18.27 -19.85
CA ASN A 425 -18.47 18.02 -18.43
C ASN A 425 -16.98 18.23 -18.06
N ALA A 426 -16.61 17.97 -16.80
CA ALA A 426 -15.25 18.19 -16.32
C ALA A 426 -14.19 17.29 -16.99
N VAL A 427 -14.58 16.20 -17.67
CA VAL A 427 -13.65 15.22 -18.25
C VAL A 427 -12.92 15.81 -19.45
N TYR A 428 -11.59 15.78 -19.40
CA TYR A 428 -10.70 16.12 -20.49
C TYR A 428 -10.19 14.88 -21.23
N SER A 429 -9.76 13.85 -20.49
CA SER A 429 -9.43 12.53 -21.01
C SER A 429 -9.85 11.43 -20.04
N TYR A 430 -9.94 10.19 -20.53
CA TYR A 430 -10.47 9.06 -19.78
C TYR A 430 -9.75 7.75 -20.12
N GLY A 431 -10.14 6.66 -19.46
CA GLY A 431 -9.45 5.38 -19.59
C GLY A 431 -8.12 5.35 -18.81
N HIS A 432 -8.09 5.99 -17.64
CA HIS A 432 -6.93 6.00 -16.75
C HIS A 432 -7.13 5.11 -15.53
N ARG A 433 -6.05 4.51 -15.04
CA ARG A 433 -5.97 3.71 -13.83
C ARG A 433 -5.66 4.55 -12.60
N ASN A 434 -4.49 5.18 -12.56
CA ASN A 434 -4.04 5.99 -11.42
C ASN A 434 -2.94 6.99 -11.83
N PRO A 435 -3.28 8.05 -12.57
CA PRO A 435 -2.32 9.08 -12.98
C PRO A 435 -1.91 9.96 -11.79
N GLN A 436 -0.61 10.27 -11.65
CA GLN A 436 -0.07 11.00 -10.49
C GLN A 436 0.95 12.11 -10.82
N GLY A 437 1.16 12.40 -12.11
CA GLY A 437 2.01 13.50 -12.57
C GLY A 437 1.40 14.17 -13.79
N LEU A 438 1.64 15.47 -13.92
CA LEU A 438 1.21 16.31 -15.05
C LEU A 438 2.34 17.26 -15.41
N ALA A 439 2.67 17.34 -16.69
CA ALA A 439 3.65 18.29 -17.20
C ALA A 439 3.21 18.83 -18.56
N TRP A 440 3.59 20.07 -18.86
CA TRP A 440 3.43 20.63 -20.20
C TRP A 440 4.80 20.87 -20.79
N ASP A 441 5.00 20.43 -22.04
CA ASP A 441 6.24 20.73 -22.75
C ASP A 441 6.25 22.15 -23.32
N SER A 442 7.39 22.54 -23.91
CA SER A 442 7.60 23.84 -24.55
C SER A 442 6.60 24.19 -25.66
N THR A 443 5.94 23.17 -26.24
CA THR A 443 4.93 23.32 -27.30
C THR A 443 3.50 23.35 -26.75
N GLY A 444 3.35 23.21 -25.43
CA GLY A 444 2.06 23.18 -24.74
C GLY A 444 1.36 21.82 -24.77
N ARG A 445 2.04 20.74 -25.17
CA ARG A 445 1.45 19.39 -25.10
C ARG A 445 1.45 18.92 -23.66
N LEU A 446 0.33 18.35 -23.23
CA LEU A 446 0.16 17.78 -21.90
C LEU A 446 0.75 16.36 -21.87
N TRP A 447 1.50 16.07 -20.82
CA TRP A 447 2.08 14.77 -20.51
C TRP A 447 1.60 14.34 -19.13
N ALA A 448 1.30 13.05 -18.96
CA ALA A 448 0.92 12.49 -17.67
C ALA A 448 1.62 11.17 -17.40
N THR A 449 2.04 10.96 -16.16
CA THR A 449 2.56 9.68 -15.68
C THR A 449 1.47 8.88 -15.02
N GLU A 450 1.53 7.55 -15.18
CA GLU A 450 0.49 6.66 -14.68
C GLU A 450 1.03 5.35 -14.15
N HIS A 451 0.46 4.89 -13.02
CA HIS A 451 0.77 3.57 -12.47
C HIS A 451 0.07 2.49 -13.27
N GLY A 452 0.86 1.56 -13.81
CA GLY A 452 0.39 0.34 -14.45
C GLY A 452 -0.14 -0.67 -13.44
N ARG A 453 -0.36 -1.92 -13.86
CA ARG A 453 -0.92 -2.93 -12.94
C ARG A 453 -0.04 -3.14 -11.69
N SER A 454 -0.68 -3.39 -10.56
CA SER A 454 -0.04 -3.67 -9.26
C SER A 454 -0.02 -5.17 -8.96
N GLY A 455 0.73 -5.57 -7.93
CA GLY A 455 0.84 -6.96 -7.48
C GLY A 455 2.23 -7.56 -7.74
N VAL A 456 2.30 -8.88 -7.85
CA VAL A 456 3.53 -9.61 -8.20
C VAL A 456 4.01 -9.27 -9.59
N SER A 457 3.08 -9.22 -10.53
CA SER A 457 3.36 -8.92 -11.94
C SER A 457 3.29 -7.42 -12.20
N SER A 458 3.83 -6.58 -11.30
CA SER A 458 3.74 -5.13 -11.45
C SER A 458 4.56 -4.62 -12.63
N GLY A 459 4.04 -3.63 -13.33
CA GLY A 459 4.68 -3.03 -14.49
C GLY A 459 3.66 -2.44 -15.44
N PHE A 460 4.10 -2.13 -16.67
CA PHE A 460 3.36 -1.29 -17.61
C PHE A 460 2.96 0.05 -17.00
N ASP A 461 3.85 0.64 -16.19
CA ASP A 461 3.73 2.04 -15.84
C ASP A 461 3.95 2.88 -17.10
N GLU A 462 3.27 4.01 -17.20
CA GLU A 462 3.15 4.74 -18.46
C GLU A 462 3.58 6.20 -18.34
N LEU A 463 4.11 6.71 -19.44
CA LEU A 463 4.17 8.13 -19.76
C LEU A 463 3.28 8.37 -20.99
N ASN A 464 2.21 9.11 -20.78
CA ASN A 464 1.16 9.37 -21.75
C ASN A 464 1.28 10.79 -22.29
N LYS A 465 1.17 10.96 -23.62
CA LYS A 465 0.93 12.26 -24.25
C LYS A 465 -0.58 12.47 -24.32
N ILE A 466 -1.09 13.44 -23.56
CA ILE A 466 -2.51 13.61 -23.35
C ILE A 466 -3.16 14.45 -24.45
N GLU A 467 -4.08 13.82 -25.17
CA GLU A 467 -4.98 14.41 -26.14
C GLU A 467 -6.38 14.66 -25.57
N LYS A 468 -6.97 15.80 -25.96
CA LYS A 468 -8.33 16.20 -25.63
C LYS A 468 -9.34 15.18 -26.13
N GLY A 469 -10.14 14.62 -25.23
CA GLY A 469 -11.14 13.59 -25.52
C GLY A 469 -10.54 12.18 -25.69
N GLY A 470 -9.23 12.02 -25.48
CA GLY A 470 -8.54 10.76 -25.66
C GLY A 470 -8.94 9.68 -24.65
N ASN A 471 -8.95 8.43 -25.11
CA ASN A 471 -9.17 7.23 -24.30
C ASN A 471 -7.87 6.46 -24.15
N TYR A 472 -7.28 6.44 -22.96
CA TYR A 472 -6.01 5.75 -22.65
C TYR A 472 -6.21 4.27 -22.34
N GLY A 473 -7.46 3.80 -22.47
CA GLY A 473 -7.75 2.41 -22.71
C GLY A 473 -7.80 1.51 -21.48
N TRP A 474 -7.42 1.95 -20.28
CA TRP A 474 -7.62 1.17 -19.05
C TRP A 474 -9.10 0.85 -18.83
N PRO A 475 -9.49 -0.40 -18.49
CA PRO A 475 -8.65 -1.60 -18.29
C PRO A 475 -8.53 -2.52 -19.52
N THR A 476 -8.92 -2.04 -20.70
CA THR A 476 -8.92 -2.83 -21.95
C THR A 476 -7.51 -3.04 -22.50
N ILE A 477 -6.66 -2.02 -22.45
CA ILE A 477 -5.24 -2.10 -22.81
C ILE A 477 -4.37 -1.62 -21.65
N GLU A 478 -3.14 -2.14 -21.61
CA GLU A 478 -2.06 -1.74 -20.70
C GLU A 478 -0.75 -1.71 -21.51
N GLY A 479 0.09 -0.70 -21.31
CA GLY A 479 1.39 -0.62 -21.97
C GLY A 479 1.26 -0.63 -23.51
N GLY A 480 2.07 -1.44 -24.19
CA GLY A 480 2.10 -1.50 -25.66
C GLY A 480 0.93 -2.24 -26.33
N ALA A 481 -0.14 -2.58 -25.61
CA ALA A 481 -1.31 -3.21 -26.21
C ALA A 481 -2.14 -2.20 -27.01
N GLU A 482 -2.55 -2.58 -28.22
CA GLU A 482 -3.31 -1.71 -29.14
C GLU A 482 -4.76 -2.20 -29.29
N ALA A 483 -5.70 -1.26 -29.39
CA ALA A 483 -7.06 -1.53 -29.82
C ALA A 483 -7.68 -0.31 -30.53
N GLN A 484 -8.71 -0.56 -31.33
CA GLN A 484 -9.35 0.50 -32.12
C GLN A 484 -9.94 1.60 -31.22
N GLY A 485 -9.53 2.85 -31.47
CA GLY A 485 -10.03 4.03 -30.75
C GLY A 485 -9.41 4.24 -29.36
N LEU A 486 -8.40 3.46 -28.99
CA LEU A 486 -7.62 3.63 -27.76
C LEU A 486 -6.24 4.20 -28.09
N ILE A 487 -5.73 5.05 -27.19
CA ILE A 487 -4.43 5.70 -27.31
C ILE A 487 -3.43 4.91 -26.48
N THR A 488 -2.33 4.49 -27.10
CA THR A 488 -1.20 3.85 -26.42
C THR A 488 -0.28 4.88 -25.79
N PRO A 489 0.41 4.53 -24.69
CA PRO A 489 1.38 5.40 -24.05
C PRO A 489 2.56 5.73 -24.97
N ALA A 490 3.14 6.92 -24.78
CA ALA A 490 4.33 7.34 -25.50
C ALA A 490 5.58 6.56 -25.05
N ALA A 491 5.59 6.11 -23.79
CA ALA A 491 6.54 5.14 -23.28
C ALA A 491 5.93 4.33 -22.12
N HIS A 492 6.42 3.10 -21.91
CA HIS A 492 6.00 2.28 -20.79
C HIS A 492 7.17 1.49 -20.17
N SER A 493 7.05 1.16 -18.89
CA SER A 493 8.08 0.40 -18.15
C SER A 493 8.24 -1.04 -18.65
N GLY A 494 7.21 -1.58 -19.31
CA GLY A 494 7.16 -2.98 -19.73
C GLY A 494 6.68 -3.92 -18.61
N ALA A 495 6.54 -5.20 -18.94
CA ALA A 495 5.81 -6.14 -18.09
C ALA A 495 6.47 -6.48 -16.74
N THR A 496 7.78 -6.28 -16.64
CA THR A 496 8.62 -6.74 -15.52
C THR A 496 9.26 -5.62 -14.73
N THR A 497 9.27 -4.40 -15.26
CA THR A 497 9.86 -3.23 -14.62
C THR A 497 8.74 -2.40 -14.01
N THR A 498 8.94 -1.89 -12.80
CA THR A 498 7.99 -0.99 -12.15
C THR A 498 8.70 0.30 -11.78
N TRP A 499 8.32 1.39 -12.46
CA TRP A 499 8.68 2.74 -12.07
C TRP A 499 7.86 3.19 -10.86
N ALA A 500 6.56 2.84 -10.84
CA ALA A 500 5.52 3.42 -10.00
C ALA A 500 5.63 4.96 -9.98
N PRO A 501 5.40 5.60 -11.14
CA PRO A 501 5.75 6.99 -11.35
C PRO A 501 4.80 7.90 -10.57
N ALA A 502 5.34 8.96 -9.97
CA ALA A 502 4.57 9.97 -9.27
C ALA A 502 4.58 11.26 -10.08
N ASP A 503 5.12 12.35 -9.52
CA ASP A 503 5.10 13.66 -10.16
C ASP A 503 5.89 13.70 -11.47
N ALA A 504 5.57 14.67 -12.31
CA ALA A 504 6.25 14.93 -13.56
C ALA A 504 6.47 16.43 -13.76
N LEU A 505 7.59 16.81 -14.37
CA LEU A 505 7.80 18.16 -14.86
C LEU A 505 8.58 18.16 -16.17
N TYR A 506 8.44 19.25 -16.92
CA TYR A 506 9.21 19.47 -18.12
C TYR A 506 10.43 20.36 -17.84
N TYR A 507 11.59 20.00 -18.38
CA TYR A 507 12.78 20.83 -18.37
C TYR A 507 13.64 20.56 -19.62
N LYS A 508 13.93 21.61 -20.40
CA LYS A 508 14.85 21.61 -21.56
C LYS A 508 14.77 20.37 -22.47
N GLY A 509 13.59 20.06 -22.99
CA GLY A 509 13.38 18.97 -23.94
C GLY A 509 13.12 17.61 -23.29
N SER A 510 13.10 17.52 -21.96
CA SER A 510 12.85 16.27 -21.24
C SER A 510 11.67 16.39 -20.29
N ILE A 511 10.94 15.29 -20.12
CA ILE A 511 9.99 15.10 -19.01
C ILE A 511 10.71 14.34 -17.91
N PHE A 512 10.95 15.00 -16.79
CA PHE A 512 11.43 14.37 -15.58
C PHE A 512 10.26 13.83 -14.77
N PHE A 513 10.39 12.63 -14.22
CA PHE A 513 9.38 12.10 -13.31
C PHE A 513 9.97 11.23 -12.21
N THR A 514 9.34 11.26 -11.03
CA THR A 514 9.82 10.54 -9.86
C THR A 514 9.29 9.11 -9.81
N GLY A 515 10.12 8.18 -9.34
CA GLY A 515 9.79 6.78 -9.15
C GLY A 515 9.63 6.42 -7.69
N LEU A 516 8.45 5.92 -7.32
CA LEU A 516 8.19 5.46 -5.97
C LEU A 516 8.82 4.10 -5.72
N ARG A 517 8.36 3.06 -6.41
CA ARG A 517 8.93 1.70 -6.30
C ARG A 517 10.22 1.56 -7.09
N GLY A 518 10.36 2.34 -8.16
CA GLY A 518 11.60 2.43 -8.93
C GLY A 518 12.73 3.16 -8.21
N GLU A 519 12.44 3.86 -7.10
CA GLU A 519 13.42 4.54 -6.24
C GLU A 519 14.43 5.40 -7.02
N SER A 520 13.95 6.10 -8.04
CA SER A 520 14.78 6.80 -9.03
C SER A 520 14.09 8.04 -9.56
N LEU A 521 14.86 8.98 -10.08
CA LEU A 521 14.36 10.08 -10.91
C LEU A 521 14.57 9.69 -12.37
N TYR A 522 13.51 9.63 -13.16
CA TYR A 522 13.56 9.30 -14.58
C TYR A 522 13.57 10.57 -15.42
N GLU A 523 14.18 10.50 -16.59
CA GLU A 523 14.21 11.57 -17.59
C GLU A 523 13.84 10.97 -18.95
N ALA A 524 12.65 11.32 -19.45
CA ALA A 524 12.20 10.96 -20.79
C ALA A 524 12.55 12.09 -21.77
N VAL A 525 13.51 11.83 -22.67
CA VAL A 525 13.97 12.79 -23.69
C VAL A 525 12.94 12.87 -24.81
N ILE A 526 12.38 14.07 -25.03
CA ILE A 526 11.29 14.29 -25.99
C ILE A 526 11.86 14.78 -27.31
N ASN A 527 11.49 14.12 -28.41
CA ASN A 527 11.59 14.72 -29.73
C ASN A 527 10.47 15.76 -29.85
N GLU A 528 10.81 17.05 -29.73
CA GLU A 528 9.81 18.11 -29.71
C GLU A 528 8.99 18.18 -31.00
N ALA A 529 9.56 17.85 -32.17
CA ALA A 529 8.86 17.91 -33.44
C ALA A 529 7.77 16.84 -33.56
N GLU A 530 8.03 15.64 -33.04
CA GLU A 530 7.12 14.49 -33.15
C GLU A 530 6.25 14.29 -31.90
N GLY A 531 6.69 14.82 -30.75
CA GLY A 531 6.06 14.54 -29.46
C GLY A 531 6.14 13.06 -29.10
N SER A 532 7.31 12.47 -29.33
CA SER A 532 7.66 11.08 -29.05
C SER A 532 8.81 11.03 -28.04
N VAL A 533 8.85 9.96 -27.23
CA VAL A 533 9.95 9.70 -26.30
C VAL A 533 11.05 8.98 -27.07
N THR A 534 12.26 9.53 -27.05
CA THR A 534 13.43 8.97 -27.76
C THR A 534 14.30 8.11 -26.85
N GLU A 535 14.37 8.47 -25.58
CA GLU A 535 15.21 7.81 -24.58
C GLU A 535 14.59 8.00 -23.19
N ILE A 536 14.78 7.02 -22.30
CA ILE A 536 14.53 7.18 -20.87
C ILE A 536 15.83 6.95 -20.11
N LYS A 537 16.32 7.99 -19.43
CA LYS A 537 17.47 7.92 -18.53
C LYS A 537 16.99 7.77 -17.09
N THR A 538 17.88 7.30 -16.23
CA THR A 538 17.58 7.07 -14.81
C THR A 538 18.67 7.65 -13.93
N HIS A 539 18.26 8.47 -12.97
CA HIS A 539 19.09 9.23 -12.05
C HIS A 539 18.76 8.86 -10.60
N LEU A 540 19.70 9.09 -9.68
CA LEU A 540 19.52 8.92 -8.22
C LEU A 540 19.11 7.50 -7.76
N VAL A 541 19.38 6.48 -8.55
CA VAL A 541 18.94 5.08 -8.31
C VAL A 541 19.24 4.62 -6.90
N GLY A 542 18.20 4.34 -6.12
CA GLY A 542 18.27 3.80 -4.76
C GLY A 542 18.90 4.72 -3.72
N GLN A 543 19.28 5.96 -4.07
CA GLN A 543 20.04 6.83 -3.18
C GLN A 543 19.19 7.39 -2.03
N PHE A 544 17.91 7.66 -2.30
CA PHE A 544 16.98 8.27 -1.35
C PHE A 544 15.71 7.44 -1.13
N GLY A 545 15.68 6.22 -1.67
CA GLY A 545 14.48 5.39 -1.69
C GLY A 545 13.40 6.00 -2.59
N ARG A 546 12.16 6.01 -2.11
CA ARG A 546 10.96 6.36 -2.87
C ARG A 546 10.92 7.87 -3.09
N LEU A 547 10.83 8.30 -4.35
CA LEU A 547 10.70 9.72 -4.72
C LEU A 547 9.25 10.05 -5.11
N ARG A 548 8.75 11.24 -4.79
CA ARG A 548 7.35 11.62 -5.01
C ARG A 548 7.14 12.97 -5.69
N GLY A 549 7.24 14.09 -4.98
CA GLY A 549 6.97 15.43 -5.50
C GLY A 549 8.16 15.99 -6.27
N LEU A 550 7.91 16.83 -7.27
CA LEU A 550 8.94 17.39 -8.14
C LEU A 550 8.61 18.83 -8.53
N ALA A 551 9.52 19.78 -8.30
CA ALA A 551 9.34 21.16 -8.75
C ALA A 551 10.67 21.81 -9.13
N LEU A 552 10.64 22.77 -10.05
CA LEU A 552 11.78 23.66 -10.31
C LEU A 552 11.80 24.78 -9.28
N ASN A 553 12.99 25.20 -8.86
CA ASN A 553 13.12 26.49 -8.19
C ASN A 553 12.81 27.65 -9.16
N GLN A 554 12.56 28.83 -8.60
CA GLN A 554 12.13 30.03 -9.34
C GLN A 554 13.09 30.46 -10.46
N ASP A 555 14.39 30.23 -10.28
CA ASP A 555 15.45 30.53 -11.25
C ASP A 555 15.78 29.34 -12.18
N GLU A 556 15.06 28.21 -12.06
CA GLU A 556 15.24 27.00 -12.87
C GLU A 556 16.69 26.47 -12.89
N THR A 557 17.39 26.61 -11.77
CA THR A 557 18.76 26.12 -11.55
C THR A 557 18.82 24.85 -10.72
N SER A 558 17.72 24.45 -10.09
CA SER A 558 17.64 23.28 -9.20
C SER A 558 16.25 22.65 -9.20
N LEU A 559 16.22 21.33 -8.98
CA LEU A 559 15.02 20.56 -8.72
C LEU A 559 14.82 20.38 -7.22
N PHE A 560 13.60 20.63 -6.76
CA PHE A 560 13.09 20.16 -5.48
C PHE A 560 12.45 18.79 -5.65
N ILE A 561 12.84 17.82 -4.82
CA ILE A 561 12.34 16.44 -4.86
C ILE A 561 11.91 16.04 -3.45
N THR A 562 10.71 15.51 -3.28
CA THR A 562 10.29 14.93 -1.99
C THR A 562 10.50 13.42 -1.94
N THR A 563 10.87 12.89 -0.77
CA THR A 563 10.90 11.43 -0.52
C THR A 563 9.56 10.93 0.03
N SER A 564 9.31 9.63 -0.06
CA SER A 564 8.06 8.99 0.40
C SER A 564 8.31 7.63 1.06
N ASN A 565 9.38 7.52 1.84
CA ASN A 565 9.80 6.29 2.51
C ASN A 565 8.91 5.95 3.72
N THR A 566 8.25 6.95 4.30
CA THR A 566 7.37 6.76 5.47
C THR A 566 5.92 6.40 5.09
N ASP A 567 5.65 6.12 3.81
CA ASP A 567 4.30 5.96 3.27
C ASP A 567 3.65 4.58 3.52
N GLY A 568 4.35 3.68 4.20
CA GLY A 568 3.95 2.29 4.39
C GLY A 568 4.58 1.28 3.43
N ARG A 569 5.40 1.72 2.46
CA ARG A 569 5.97 0.87 1.41
C ARG A 569 7.48 1.03 1.22
N GLY A 570 8.12 2.01 1.85
CA GLY A 570 9.56 2.22 1.82
C GLY A 570 10.30 1.72 3.06
N VAL A 571 11.63 1.74 2.99
CA VAL A 571 12.50 1.57 4.15
C VAL A 571 12.89 2.97 4.63
N ALA A 572 12.26 3.43 5.71
CA ALA A 572 12.52 4.76 6.25
C ALA A 572 13.92 4.86 6.84
N ALA A 573 14.68 5.89 6.45
CA ALA A 573 15.92 6.28 7.08
C ALA A 573 15.67 7.31 8.19
N ASP A 574 16.68 7.56 9.02
CA ASP A 574 16.64 8.63 10.01
C ASP A 574 16.34 9.98 9.31
N GLN A 575 15.43 10.75 9.90
CA GLN A 575 14.98 12.06 9.41
C GLN A 575 14.15 12.04 8.10
N ASP A 576 13.72 10.88 7.64
CA ASP A 576 12.71 10.80 6.58
C ASP A 576 11.32 11.27 7.06
N ASP A 577 10.48 11.80 6.18
CA ASP A 577 10.77 12.10 4.77
C ASP A 577 11.45 13.46 4.59
N ARG A 578 12.11 13.64 3.43
CA ARG A 578 12.98 14.77 3.14
C ARG A 578 12.51 15.55 1.93
N LEU A 579 12.87 16.83 1.91
CA LEU A 579 12.87 17.67 0.73
C LEU A 579 14.31 17.91 0.29
N ILE A 580 14.64 17.41 -0.89
CA ILE A 580 15.94 17.45 -1.51
C ILE A 580 15.98 18.60 -2.51
N LYS A 581 17.07 19.37 -2.53
CA LYS A 581 17.38 20.33 -3.59
C LYS A 581 18.59 19.82 -4.37
N LEU A 582 18.36 19.49 -5.64
CA LEU A 582 19.34 18.97 -6.59
C LEU A 582 19.65 20.04 -7.65
N PRO A 583 20.89 20.55 -7.73
CA PRO A 583 21.29 21.46 -8.81
C PRO A 583 21.13 20.79 -10.17
N LEU A 584 20.49 21.47 -11.12
CA LEU A 584 20.28 20.96 -12.49
C LEU A 584 21.60 20.78 -13.24
N ALA A 585 22.61 21.61 -12.95
CA ALA A 585 23.97 21.45 -13.49
C ALA A 585 24.59 20.08 -13.18
N ALA A 586 24.16 19.43 -12.08
CA ALA A 586 24.62 18.10 -11.71
C ALA A 586 24.01 17.00 -12.60
N ILE A 587 22.88 17.27 -13.26
CA ILE A 587 22.22 16.41 -14.25
C ILE A 587 22.67 16.77 -15.67
N GLU A 588 22.91 18.06 -15.96
CA GLU A 588 23.37 18.52 -17.27
C GLU A 588 24.83 18.15 -17.59
N GLY A 589 25.70 18.05 -16.58
CA GLY A 589 27.11 17.65 -16.75
C GLY A 589 27.33 16.22 -17.27
N ALA A 590 26.26 15.42 -17.27
CA ALA A 590 26.14 14.07 -17.81
C ALA A 590 25.73 14.04 -19.31
N ILE A 591 25.34 15.19 -19.87
CA ILE A 591 24.81 15.31 -21.25
C ILE A 591 25.91 15.75 -22.24
N GLY A 592 27.15 15.94 -21.77
CA GLY A 592 28.23 16.57 -22.54
C GLY A 592 29.60 15.87 -22.51
N LYS A 593 29.67 14.55 -22.35
CA LYS A 593 30.93 13.78 -22.50
C LYS A 593 30.82 12.58 -23.41
#